data_AF-A0A0C1ZA95-F1
#
_entry.id   AF-A0A0C1ZA95-F1
#
_cell.length_a   1.000
_cell.length_b   1.000
_cell.length_c   1.000
_cell.angle_alpha   90.00
_cell.angle_beta   90.00
_cell.angle_gamma   90.00
#
_symmetry.space_group_name_H-M   'P 1'
#
loop_
_entity.id
_entity.type
_entity.pdbx_description
1 polymer ?
#
loop_
_entity_poly.entity_id
_entity_poly.type
_entity_poly.pdbx_seq_one_letter_code
_entity_poly.pdbx_strand_id
1 'polypeptide(L)'
;METNITVQGSVIVYHASQYRPFETKVDFTPHLKLITSIMGDLVLSNRPRIIGIEGLAGTGKTGLAKLLKTDGSNVTVIDVCALRNHYVSGPTDISGLFTDPHATYVIDELGFADPNCYPVIKHHLDQGGTVVVLVQSKLDITLDAEITWLSMDRNGIRAL
;
A
#
# COMPACT_ATOMS: atom_id res chain seq x y z
N MET A 1 19.80 3.34 -2.75
CA MET A 1 20.10 2.29 -1.76
C MET A 1 18.92 2.24 -0.81
N GLU A 2 18.20 1.11 -0.74
CA GLU A 2 17.02 0.98 0.11
C GLU A 2 17.39 1.06 1.60
N THR A 3 16.52 1.64 2.41
CA THR A 3 16.68 1.60 3.87
C THR A 3 16.31 0.20 4.35
N ASN A 4 17.18 -0.43 5.13
CA ASN A 4 16.85 -1.70 5.77
C ASN A 4 15.70 -1.49 6.76
N ILE A 5 14.64 -2.29 6.64
CA ILE A 5 13.43 -2.20 7.48
C ILE A 5 13.20 -3.56 8.13
N THR A 6 12.97 -3.58 9.44
CA THR A 6 12.54 -4.77 10.18
C THR A 6 11.17 -4.55 10.78
N VAL A 7 10.31 -5.56 10.70
CA VAL A 7 8.99 -5.59 11.33
C VAL A 7 9.08 -6.36 12.65
N GLN A 8 8.65 -5.76 13.75
CA GLN A 8 8.62 -6.37 15.09
C GLN A 8 7.22 -6.19 15.69
N GLY A 9 6.33 -7.15 15.45
CA GLY A 9 4.90 -6.97 15.73
C GLY A 9 4.37 -5.78 14.92
N SER A 10 3.72 -4.83 15.60
CA SER A 10 3.24 -3.58 15.01
C SER A 10 4.29 -2.47 14.92
N VAL A 11 5.52 -2.71 15.37
CA VAL A 11 6.60 -1.71 15.34
C VAL A 11 7.48 -1.92 14.12
N ILE A 12 7.71 -0.84 13.37
CA ILE A 12 8.68 -0.81 12.29
C ILE A 12 9.98 -0.19 12.78
N VAL A 13 11.09 -0.89 12.54
CA VAL A 13 12.45 -0.42 12.78
C VAL A 13 13.08 -0.03 11.45
N TYR A 14 13.29 1.27 11.25
CA TYR A 14 14.09 1.82 10.16
C TYR A 14 15.55 1.87 10.61
N HIS A 15 16.39 1.01 10.03
CA HIS A 15 17.80 0.93 10.40
C HIS A 15 18.59 2.13 9.89
N ALA A 16 19.69 2.43 10.57
CA ALA A 16 20.59 3.48 10.16
C ALA A 16 21.12 3.25 8.73
N SER A 17 21.21 4.32 7.97
CA SER A 17 21.75 4.36 6.60
C SER A 17 22.58 5.62 6.41
N GLN A 18 23.24 5.74 5.26
CA GLN A 18 24.04 6.93 4.91
C GLN A 18 23.22 8.24 4.99
N TYR A 19 21.90 8.18 4.75
CA TYR A 19 21.00 9.33 4.77
C TYR A 19 20.24 9.50 6.09
N ARG A 20 20.22 8.48 6.95
CA ARG A 20 19.63 8.51 8.29
C ARG A 20 20.57 7.80 9.27
N PRO A 21 21.47 8.52 9.97
CA PRO A 21 22.50 7.88 10.79
C PRO A 21 21.98 7.22 12.06
N PHE A 22 20.69 7.36 12.37
CA PHE A 22 20.06 6.82 13.58
C PHE A 22 18.94 5.85 13.22
N GLU A 23 18.84 4.79 14.01
CA GLU A 23 17.69 3.89 13.99
C GLU A 23 16.43 4.66 14.43
N THR A 24 15.33 4.48 13.70
CA THR A 24 14.04 5.06 14.06
C THR A 24 13.01 3.95 14.23
N LYS A 25 12.32 3.94 15.37
CA LYS A 25 11.21 3.01 15.62
C LYS A 25 9.89 3.76 15.54
N VAL A 26 8.93 3.18 14.82
CA VAL A 26 7.60 3.76 14.67
C VAL A 26 6.56 2.68 14.99
N ASP A 27 5.64 2.99 15.91
CA ASP A 27 4.53 2.12 16.25
C ASP A 27 3.36 2.35 15.28
N PHE A 28 3.06 1.32 14.49
CA PHE A 28 1.96 1.33 13.53
C PHE A 28 0.67 0.70 14.09
N THR A 29 0.59 0.38 15.38
CA THR A 29 -0.64 -0.13 16.02
C THR A 29 -1.88 0.71 15.70
N PRO A 30 -1.84 2.06 15.78
CA PRO A 30 -3.01 2.87 15.41
C PRO A 30 -3.38 2.72 13.94
N HIS A 31 -2.39 2.50 13.07
CA HIS A 31 -2.61 2.35 11.64
C HIS A 31 -3.30 1.03 11.32
N LEU A 32 -2.81 -0.07 11.89
CA LEU A 32 -3.44 -1.38 11.77
C LEU A 32 -4.86 -1.36 12.31
N LYS A 33 -5.11 -0.74 13.47
CA LYS A 33 -6.46 -0.60 14.04
C LYS A 33 -7.41 0.12 13.08
N LEU A 34 -6.99 1.25 12.51
CA LEU A 34 -7.82 2.02 11.60
C LEU A 34 -8.10 1.26 10.29
N ILE A 35 -7.06 0.67 9.68
CA ILE A 35 -7.18 -0.10 8.44
C ILE A 35 -8.11 -1.30 8.65
N THR A 36 -7.93 -2.06 9.73
CA THR A 36 -8.76 -3.22 10.05
C THR A 36 -10.21 -2.82 10.31
N SER A 37 -10.45 -1.71 11.04
CA SER A 37 -11.80 -1.19 11.28
C SER A 37 -12.50 -0.85 9.96
N ILE A 38 -11.85 -0.07 9.11
CA ILE A 38 -12.41 0.37 7.83
C ILE A 38 -12.63 -0.82 6.89
N MET A 39 -11.72 -1.78 6.86
CA MET A 39 -11.90 -2.99 6.07
C MET A 39 -13.12 -3.79 6.56
N GLY A 40 -13.32 -3.89 7.87
CA GLY A 40 -14.51 -4.49 8.47
C GLY A 40 -15.80 -3.78 8.03
N ASP A 41 -15.82 -2.45 8.05
CA ASP A 41 -16.97 -1.65 7.62
C ASP A 41 -17.28 -1.84 6.13
N LEU A 42 -16.25 -1.89 5.28
CA LEU A 42 -16.40 -2.17 3.84
C LEU A 42 -17.00 -3.55 3.57
N VAL A 43 -16.52 -4.57 4.28
CA VAL A 43 -17.05 -5.94 4.20
C VAL A 43 -18.52 -5.98 4.63
N LEU A 44 -18.86 -5.40 5.78
CA LEU A 44 -20.22 -5.38 6.32
C LEU A 44 -21.20 -4.61 5.43
N SER A 45 -20.72 -3.55 4.78
CA SER A 45 -21.52 -2.70 3.90
C SER A 45 -21.59 -3.22 2.45
N ASN A 46 -20.98 -4.37 2.16
CA ASN A 46 -20.86 -4.93 0.80
C ASN A 46 -20.29 -3.93 -0.22
N ARG A 47 -19.35 -3.08 0.21
CA ARG A 47 -18.65 -2.11 -0.64
C ARG A 47 -17.34 -2.71 -1.17
N PRO A 48 -16.79 -2.19 -2.29
CA PRO A 48 -15.48 -2.60 -2.77
C PRO A 48 -14.43 -2.52 -1.67
N ARG A 49 -13.66 -3.60 -1.47
CA ARG A 49 -12.68 -3.72 -0.39
C ARG A 49 -11.35 -3.06 -0.77
N ILE A 50 -11.43 -1.76 -1.05
CA ILE A 50 -10.27 -0.95 -1.43
C ILE A 50 -10.07 0.23 -0.48
N ILE A 51 -8.83 0.33 0.03
CA ILE A 51 -8.37 1.47 0.82
C ILE A 51 -7.25 2.16 0.06
N GLY A 52 -7.37 3.46 -0.14
CA GLY A 52 -6.29 4.31 -0.64
C GLY A 52 -5.63 5.07 0.49
N ILE A 53 -4.31 5.04 0.57
CA ILE A 53 -3.53 5.77 1.58
C ILE A 53 -2.64 6.78 0.87
N GLU A 54 -3.00 8.05 1.00
CA GLU A 54 -2.27 9.19 0.48
C GLU A 54 -1.22 9.65 1.50
N GLY A 55 0.03 9.81 1.07
CA GLY A 55 1.08 10.36 1.93
C GLY A 55 2.37 10.69 1.18
N LEU A 56 3.02 11.78 1.58
CA LEU A 56 4.26 12.23 0.96
C LEU A 56 5.41 11.20 1.10
N ALA A 57 6.46 11.39 0.31
CA ALA A 57 7.68 10.60 0.45
C ALA A 57 8.24 10.69 1.89
N GLY A 58 8.57 9.53 2.46
CA GLY A 58 9.16 9.44 3.80
C GLY A 58 8.17 9.50 4.97
N THR A 59 6.85 9.41 4.74
CA THR A 59 5.84 9.24 5.81
C THR A 59 5.78 7.82 6.37
N GLY A 60 6.37 6.84 5.67
CA GLY A 60 6.45 5.45 6.13
C GLY A 60 5.58 4.45 5.36
N LYS A 61 5.09 4.81 4.16
CA LYS A 61 4.21 3.97 3.33
C LYS A 61 4.79 2.57 3.06
N THR A 62 6.05 2.50 2.64
CA THR A 62 6.77 1.23 2.44
C THR A 62 6.92 0.42 3.74
N GLY A 63 7.09 1.08 4.89
CA GLY A 63 7.10 0.41 6.19
C GLY A 63 5.75 -0.22 6.53
N LEU A 64 4.66 0.51 6.26
CA LEU A 64 3.30 0.01 6.40
C LEU A 64 3.02 -1.15 5.44
N ALA A 65 3.47 -1.09 4.18
CA ALA A 65 3.31 -2.19 3.23
C ALA A 65 3.96 -3.48 3.74
N LYS A 66 5.20 -3.38 4.23
CA LYS A 66 5.94 -4.50 4.84
C LYS A 66 5.28 -5.02 6.11
N LEU A 67 4.71 -4.13 6.92
CA LEU A 67 3.94 -4.51 8.10
C LEU A 67 2.71 -5.33 7.72
N LEU A 68 1.89 -4.85 6.78
CA LEU A 68 0.69 -5.54 6.31
C LEU A 68 1.03 -6.91 5.73
N LYS A 69 2.16 -7.05 5.01
CA LYS A 69 2.64 -8.35 4.52
C LYS A 69 2.97 -9.33 5.64
N THR A 70 3.49 -8.83 6.75
CA THR A 70 3.96 -9.66 7.87
C THR A 70 2.83 -10.03 8.81
N ASP A 71 1.90 -9.09 9.07
CA ASP A 71 0.78 -9.26 10.01
C ASP A 71 -0.45 -9.90 9.34
N GLY A 72 -0.67 -9.62 8.06
CA GLY A 72 -1.85 -10.07 7.33
C GLY A 72 -1.76 -11.51 6.81
N SER A 73 -2.92 -12.14 6.65
CA SER A 73 -3.05 -13.47 6.05
C SER A 73 -3.16 -13.36 4.53
N ASN A 74 -2.30 -14.09 3.80
CA ASN A 74 -2.25 -14.09 2.33
C ASN A 74 -2.16 -12.69 1.68
N VAL A 75 -1.23 -11.87 2.16
CA VAL A 75 -0.98 -10.53 1.59
C VAL A 75 0.11 -10.60 0.51
N THR A 76 -0.05 -9.93 -0.62
CA THR A 76 0.99 -9.76 -1.65
C THR A 76 1.32 -8.29 -1.79
N VAL A 77 2.60 -7.93 -1.62
CA VAL A 77 3.08 -6.55 -1.80
C VAL A 77 3.66 -6.41 -3.19
N ILE A 78 3.21 -5.40 -3.92
CA ILE A 78 3.73 -4.99 -5.22
C ILE A 78 4.39 -3.62 -5.02
N ASP A 79 5.71 -3.57 -5.08
CA ASP A 79 6.46 -2.31 -5.10
C ASP A 79 6.66 -1.87 -6.55
N VAL A 80 5.84 -0.91 -6.98
CA VAL A 80 5.82 -0.44 -8.38
C VAL A 80 7.14 0.26 -8.73
N CYS A 81 7.75 0.95 -7.77
CA CYS A 81 9.01 1.64 -7.95
C CYS A 81 10.18 0.66 -8.10
N ALA A 82 10.21 -0.41 -7.29
CA ALA A 82 11.26 -1.43 -7.36
C ALA A 82 11.21 -2.25 -8.65
N LEU A 83 10.02 -2.43 -9.23
CA LEU A 83 9.81 -3.11 -10.51
C LEU A 83 10.17 -2.25 -11.73
N ARG A 84 10.27 -0.93 -11.55
CA ARG A 84 10.53 -0.01 -12.64
C ARG A 84 11.94 -0.24 -13.19
N ASN A 85 12.01 -0.68 -14.44
CA ASN A 85 13.28 -0.84 -15.11
C ASN A 85 13.90 0.53 -15.42
N HIS A 86 15.03 0.86 -14.80
CA HIS A 86 15.72 2.15 -15.00
C HIS A 86 16.12 2.43 -16.46
N TYR A 87 16.12 1.41 -17.32
CA TYR A 87 16.43 1.53 -18.74
C TYR A 87 15.22 1.75 -19.65
N VAL A 88 14.00 1.57 -19.13
CA VAL A 88 12.75 1.76 -19.89
C VAL A 88 12.01 2.95 -19.31
N SER A 89 11.93 4.05 -20.08
CA SER A 89 11.10 5.18 -19.69
C SER A 89 9.63 4.82 -19.87
N GLY A 90 8.92 4.60 -18.78
CA GLY A 90 7.48 4.36 -18.83
C GLY A 90 6.91 4.02 -17.47
N PRO A 91 5.57 4.03 -17.35
CA PRO A 91 4.88 3.48 -16.21
C PRO A 91 5.06 1.95 -16.16
N THR A 92 4.97 1.36 -14.97
CA THR A 92 5.20 -0.07 -14.77
C THR A 92 3.88 -0.84 -14.86
N ASP A 93 3.76 -1.78 -15.81
CA ASP A 93 2.61 -2.70 -15.83
C ASP A 93 2.77 -3.76 -14.72
N ILE A 94 1.73 -3.89 -13.89
CA ILE A 94 1.65 -4.84 -12.78
C ILE A 94 0.56 -5.91 -12.98
N SER A 95 -0.11 -5.92 -14.14
CA SER A 95 -1.24 -6.81 -14.43
C SER A 95 -0.92 -8.29 -14.18
N GLY A 96 0.28 -8.73 -14.59
CA GLY A 96 0.75 -10.11 -14.44
C GLY A 96 1.04 -10.55 -13.00
N LEU A 97 0.97 -9.64 -12.02
CA LEU A 97 1.23 -9.94 -10.61
C LEU A 97 -0.04 -10.34 -9.84
N PHE A 98 -1.21 -10.19 -10.45
CA PHE A 98 -2.50 -10.61 -9.89
C PHE A 98 -2.76 -12.11 -10.12
N THR A 99 -1.95 -12.96 -9.48
CA THR A 99 -1.99 -14.42 -9.67
C THR A 99 -2.90 -15.16 -8.69
N ASP A 100 -3.27 -14.57 -7.56
CA ASP A 100 -4.09 -15.22 -6.52
C ASP A 100 -5.38 -14.42 -6.27
N PRO A 101 -6.57 -14.96 -6.61
CA PRO A 101 -7.84 -14.27 -6.43
C PRO A 101 -8.22 -14.07 -4.95
N HIS A 102 -7.59 -14.79 -4.03
CA HIS A 102 -7.86 -14.72 -2.59
C HIS A 102 -6.81 -13.92 -1.82
N ALA A 103 -5.78 -13.40 -2.50
CA ALA A 103 -4.78 -12.57 -1.86
C ALA A 103 -5.31 -11.16 -1.59
N THR A 104 -4.80 -10.55 -0.52
CA THR A 104 -4.89 -9.10 -0.33
C THR A 104 -3.71 -8.44 -1.02
N TYR A 105 -3.95 -7.57 -2.00
CA TYR A 105 -2.88 -6.87 -2.69
C TYR A 105 -2.59 -5.53 -2.03
N VAL A 106 -1.33 -5.30 -1.66
CA VAL A 106 -0.83 -4.00 -1.18
C VAL A 106 0.08 -3.44 -2.26
N ILE A 107 -0.32 -2.35 -2.89
CA ILE A 107 0.41 -1.76 -4.02
C ILE A 107 1.11 -0.49 -3.54
N ASP A 108 2.44 -0.54 -3.40
CA ASP A 108 3.24 0.61 -3.00
C ASP A 108 3.55 1.50 -4.21
N GLU A 109 3.22 2.78 -4.08
CA GLU A 109 3.38 3.83 -5.09
C GLU A 109 2.62 3.53 -6.41
N LEU A 110 1.32 3.22 -6.32
CA LEU A 110 0.44 2.90 -7.48
C LEU A 110 0.42 4.03 -8.54
N GLY A 111 0.67 5.28 -8.17
CA GLY A 111 0.74 6.41 -9.11
C GLY A 111 1.81 6.27 -10.21
N PHE A 112 2.76 5.34 -10.08
CA PHE A 112 3.74 5.03 -11.13
C PHE A 112 3.38 3.80 -11.98
N ALA A 113 2.24 3.14 -11.72
CA ALA A 113 1.81 1.98 -12.48
C ALA A 113 1.18 2.40 -13.81
N ASP A 114 1.23 1.50 -14.80
CA ASP A 114 0.53 1.70 -16.07
C ASP A 114 -0.99 1.64 -15.81
N PRO A 115 -1.79 2.67 -16.17
CA PRO A 115 -3.25 2.64 -16.05
C PRO A 115 -3.91 1.43 -16.73
N ASN A 116 -3.24 0.77 -17.68
CA ASN A 116 -3.69 -0.47 -18.29
C ASN A 116 -3.87 -1.62 -17.28
N CYS A 117 -3.29 -1.54 -16.08
CA CYS A 117 -3.50 -2.53 -15.02
C CYS A 117 -4.81 -2.33 -14.23
N TYR A 118 -5.44 -1.16 -14.32
CA TYR A 118 -6.66 -0.84 -13.54
C TYR A 118 -7.83 -1.79 -13.79
N PRO A 119 -8.10 -2.27 -15.02
CA PRO A 119 -9.11 -3.30 -15.24
C PRO A 119 -8.86 -4.59 -14.44
N VAL A 120 -7.61 -4.98 -14.23
CA VAL A 120 -7.27 -6.17 -13.43
C VAL A 120 -7.51 -5.91 -11.94
N ILE A 121 -7.14 -4.73 -11.45
CA ILE A 121 -7.46 -4.30 -10.07
C ILE A 121 -8.97 -4.32 -9.84
N LYS A 122 -9.73 -3.71 -10.76
CA LYS A 122 -11.19 -3.67 -10.71
C LYS A 122 -11.79 -5.07 -10.74
N HIS A 123 -11.33 -5.92 -11.64
CA HIS A 123 -11.78 -7.31 -11.71
C HIS A 123 -11.53 -8.08 -10.40
N HIS A 124 -10.37 -7.89 -9.79
CA HIS A 124 -10.06 -8.48 -8.48
C HIS A 124 -11.03 -7.99 -7.39
N LEU A 125 -11.34 -6.69 -7.36
CA LEU A 125 -12.32 -6.11 -6.44
C LEU A 125 -13.74 -6.64 -6.67
N ASP A 126 -14.16 -6.77 -7.94
CA ASP A 126 -15.48 -7.29 -8.34
C ASP A 126 -15.68 -8.75 -7.90
N GLN A 127 -14.58 -9.51 -7.76
CA GLN A 127 -14.58 -10.88 -7.23
C GLN A 127 -14.55 -10.93 -5.69
N GLY A 128 -14.65 -9.79 -5.01
CA GLY A 128 -14.57 -9.69 -3.55
C GLY A 128 -13.15 -9.70 -3.00
N GLY A 129 -12.14 -9.54 -3.86
CA GLY A 129 -10.75 -9.35 -3.48
C GLY A 129 -10.51 -8.04 -2.74
N THR A 130 -9.34 -7.93 -2.10
CA THR A 130 -9.01 -6.81 -1.21
C THR A 130 -7.75 -6.11 -1.70
N VAL A 131 -7.79 -4.77 -1.77
CA VAL A 131 -6.67 -3.96 -2.23
C VAL A 131 -6.38 -2.81 -1.27
N VAL A 132 -5.11 -2.60 -0.97
CA VAL A 132 -4.61 -1.39 -0.32
C VAL A 132 -3.64 -0.70 -1.27
N VAL A 133 -3.92 0.54 -1.66
CA VAL A 133 -3.06 1.31 -2.57
C VAL A 133 -2.38 2.43 -1.81
N LEU A 134 -1.07 2.58 -1.99
CA LEU A 134 -0.27 3.64 -1.38
C LEU A 134 0.13 4.62 -2.48
N VAL A 135 -0.15 5.90 -2.30
CA VAL A 135 0.11 6.94 -3.31
C VAL A 135 0.65 8.21 -2.65
N GLN A 136 1.29 9.07 -3.45
CA GLN A 136 1.69 10.40 -2.99
C GLN A 136 0.53 11.37 -3.02
N SER A 137 -0.25 11.36 -4.11
CA SER A 137 -1.54 12.00 -4.20
C SER A 137 -2.61 11.05 -4.71
N LYS A 138 -3.83 11.17 -4.18
CA LYS A 138 -4.99 10.47 -4.75
C LYS A 138 -5.32 10.91 -6.19
N LEU A 139 -4.81 12.09 -6.60
CA LEU A 139 -4.94 12.59 -7.97
C LEU A 139 -4.02 11.87 -8.96
N ASP A 140 -3.05 11.10 -8.47
CA ASP A 140 -2.11 10.34 -9.32
C ASP A 140 -2.76 9.09 -9.92
N ILE A 141 -3.99 8.75 -9.52
CA ILE A 141 -4.70 7.57 -9.99
C ILE A 141 -6.05 7.92 -10.60
N THR A 142 -6.40 7.21 -11.67
CA THR A 142 -7.70 7.33 -12.35
C THR A 142 -8.48 6.01 -12.32
N LEU A 143 -8.25 5.20 -11.28
CA LEU A 143 -8.95 3.94 -11.07
C LEU A 143 -10.43 4.21 -10.79
N ASP A 144 -11.29 3.70 -11.67
CA ASP A 144 -12.76 3.78 -11.53
C ASP A 144 -13.27 2.76 -10.50
N ALA A 145 -13.06 3.07 -9.22
CA ALA A 145 -13.55 2.34 -8.07
C ALA A 145 -13.90 3.30 -6.93
N GLU A 146 -14.86 2.91 -6.09
CA GLU A 146 -15.23 3.67 -4.89
C GLU A 146 -14.18 3.43 -3.79
N ILE A 147 -13.13 4.25 -3.76
CA ILE A 147 -12.00 4.11 -2.85
C ILE A 147 -12.27 4.84 -1.53
N THR A 148 -12.12 4.14 -0.40
CA THR A 148 -12.06 4.78 0.92
C THR A 148 -10.66 5.32 1.16
N TRP A 149 -10.56 6.65 1.31
CA TRP A 149 -9.29 7.35 1.38
C TRP A 149 -8.86 7.64 2.81
N LEU A 150 -7.59 7.38 3.08
CA LEU A 150 -6.86 7.76 4.29
C LEU A 150 -5.72 8.69 3.92
N SER A 151 -5.37 9.56 4.85
CA SER A 151 -4.16 10.38 4.79
C SER A 151 -3.18 9.91 5.84
N MET A 152 -1.90 9.79 5.46
CA MET A 152 -0.82 9.42 6.34
C MET A 152 0.31 10.45 6.30
N ASP A 153 0.70 10.90 7.50
CA ASP A 153 1.85 11.77 7.72
C ASP A 153 2.81 11.16 8.74
N ARG A 154 3.81 11.90 9.20
CA ARG A 154 4.79 11.40 10.19
C ARG A 154 4.20 11.16 11.58
N ASN A 155 3.02 11.69 11.86
CA ASN A 155 2.36 11.61 13.16
C ASN A 155 1.30 10.50 13.20
N GLY A 156 0.87 10.00 12.04
CA GLY A 156 -0.01 8.85 11.96
C GLY A 156 -0.88 8.82 10.71
N ILE A 157 -2.00 8.11 10.82
CA ILE A 157 -2.99 7.95 9.76
C ILE A 157 -4.37 8.39 10.22
N ARG A 158 -5.17 8.95 9.30
CA ARG A 158 -6.55 9.38 9.55
C ARG A 158 -7.42 9.18 8.31
N ALA A 159 -8.73 9.05 8.50
CA ALA A 159 -9.68 9.08 7.39
C ALA A 159 -9.76 10.49 6.77
N LEU A 160 -10.00 10.56 5.46
CA LEU A 160 -10.24 11.80 4.71
C LEU A 160 -11.73 12.08 4.52
#